data_AF-A0A1I6U746-F1
#
_entry.id   AF-A0A1I6U746-F1
#
_cell.length_a   1.000
_cell.length_b   1.000
_cell.length_c   1.000
_cell.angle_alpha   90.00
_cell.angle_beta   90.00
_cell.angle_gamma   90.00
#
_symmetry.space_group_name_H-M   'P 1'
#
loop_
_entity.id
_entity.type
_entity.pdbx_description
1 polymer ?
#
loop_
_entity_poly.entity_id
_entity_poly.type
_entity_poly.pdbx_seq_one_letter_code
_entity_poly.pdbx_strand_id
1 'polypeptide(L)'
;MTRAWYRGDCHVHSHHSDGELSPARLAAGIHAGRWRPAMGNSDAHLAGQLGIPHTVVRATGPDPGALLAALRAGHSWIAASAGIDLSFAAHAAGRTAGVGERLAAPGDLPCTVRLTVRGVDGGTVTLHDERGPAHRATLRGAGAHTVEWGTSAGASGFVRAEVRDADGRMAALTNPVLLTGRVP
;
A
#
# COMPACT_ATOMS: atom_id res chain seq x y z
N MET A 1 19.69 5.41 -12.55
CA MET A 1 18.92 4.15 -12.45
C MET A 1 17.44 4.51 -12.38
N THR A 2 16.65 4.06 -13.36
CA THR A 2 15.21 4.34 -13.42
C THR A 2 14.49 3.46 -12.41
N ARG A 3 13.78 4.06 -11.45
CA ARG A 3 12.87 3.33 -10.57
C ARG A 3 11.72 2.78 -11.42
N ALA A 4 11.46 1.49 -11.33
CA ALA A 4 10.38 0.83 -12.05
C ALA A 4 9.56 -0.05 -11.10
N TRP A 5 8.29 -0.29 -11.47
CA TRP A 5 7.42 -1.24 -10.79
C TRP A 5 7.56 -2.61 -11.46
N TYR A 6 7.95 -3.60 -10.67
CA TYR A 6 8.09 -5.00 -11.07
C TYR A 6 6.95 -5.81 -10.46
N ARG A 7 6.40 -6.76 -11.20
CA ARG A 7 5.36 -7.68 -10.71
C ARG A 7 5.97 -9.06 -10.53
N GLY A 8 5.69 -9.70 -9.41
CA GLY A 8 6.26 -11.01 -9.11
C GLY A 8 5.45 -11.79 -8.08
N ASP A 9 5.49 -13.11 -8.22
CA ASP A 9 4.86 -14.05 -7.31
C ASP A 9 5.88 -14.46 -6.22
N CYS A 10 6.07 -13.56 -5.25
CA CYS A 10 7.03 -13.77 -4.17
C CYS A 10 6.41 -14.64 -3.07
N HIS A 11 6.52 -15.95 -3.22
CA HIS A 11 6.08 -16.89 -2.18
C HIS A 11 6.95 -16.76 -0.93
N VAL A 12 6.33 -16.32 0.17
CA VAL A 12 7.00 -16.08 1.46
C VAL A 12 6.11 -16.60 2.57
N HIS A 13 6.69 -17.38 3.48
CA HIS A 13 6.08 -17.70 4.76
C HIS A 13 6.60 -16.79 5.85
N SER A 14 5.71 -16.33 6.71
CA SER A 14 6.06 -15.70 7.99
C SER A 14 5.33 -16.44 9.10
N HIS A 15 5.82 -16.37 10.35
CA HIS A 15 5.09 -16.90 11.51
C HIS A 15 3.66 -16.32 11.62
N HIS A 16 3.41 -15.17 11.01
CA HIS A 16 2.09 -14.56 10.87
C HIS A 16 1.62 -14.74 9.42
N SER A 17 1.02 -15.89 9.12
CA SER A 17 0.35 -16.20 7.85
C SER A 17 -1.16 -16.31 8.01
N ASP A 18 -1.66 -15.96 9.20
CA ASP A 18 -3.06 -15.91 9.60
C ASP A 18 -3.83 -14.74 8.95
N GLY A 19 -3.13 -13.80 8.31
CA GLY A 19 -3.72 -12.57 7.78
C GLY A 19 -4.08 -11.55 8.87
N GLU A 20 -3.69 -11.78 10.12
CA GLU A 20 -4.08 -10.95 11.27
C GLU A 20 -3.04 -9.87 11.61
N LEU A 21 -2.78 -8.95 10.68
CA LEU A 21 -2.09 -7.69 10.99
C LEU A 21 -3.10 -6.55 11.06
N SER A 22 -3.65 -6.31 12.26
CA SER A 22 -4.54 -5.18 12.50
C SER A 22 -3.81 -3.84 12.29
N PRO A 23 -4.51 -2.75 11.92
CA PRO A 23 -3.91 -1.42 11.80
C PRO A 23 -3.16 -0.98 13.07
N ALA A 24 -3.67 -1.31 14.25
CA ALA A 24 -3.01 -1.05 15.52
C ALA A 24 -1.69 -1.84 15.69
N ARG A 25 -1.65 -3.13 15.32
CA ARG A 25 -0.41 -3.93 15.34
C ARG A 25 0.62 -3.38 14.36
N LEU A 26 0.19 -2.94 13.18
CA LEU A 26 1.05 -2.26 12.21
C LEU A 26 1.61 -0.94 12.79
N ALA A 27 0.76 -0.12 13.41
CA ALA A 27 1.17 1.14 14.06
C ALA A 27 2.26 0.89 15.12
N ALA A 28 2.04 -0.09 16.01
CA ALA A 28 3.00 -0.46 17.04
C ALA A 28 4.35 -0.91 16.44
N GLY A 29 4.32 -1.72 15.38
CA GLY A 29 5.52 -2.14 14.67
C GLY A 29 6.26 -0.97 14.00
N ILE A 30 5.53 -0.03 13.40
CA ILE A 30 6.11 1.17 12.76
C ILE A 30 6.80 2.03 13.82
N HIS A 31 6.13 2.32 14.93
CA HIS A 31 6.68 3.13 16.02
C HIS A 31 7.92 2.47 16.64
N ALA A 32 7.93 1.15 16.78
CA ALA A 32 9.07 0.38 17.27
C ALA A 32 10.20 0.19 16.24
N GLY A 33 10.05 0.67 15.00
CA GLY A 33 11.00 0.47 13.90
C GLY A 33 11.11 -0.99 13.42
N ARG A 34 10.13 -1.84 13.75
CA ARG A 34 10.11 -3.29 13.47
C ARG A 34 8.81 -3.72 12.80
N TRP A 35 8.34 -2.94 11.83
CA TRP A 35 7.16 -3.31 11.04
C TRP A 35 7.52 -4.30 9.94
N ARG A 36 6.51 -5.06 9.50
CA ARG A 36 6.63 -6.07 8.44
C ARG A 36 5.77 -5.64 7.26
N PRO A 37 6.34 -5.48 6.06
CA PRO A 37 5.57 -5.22 4.85
C PRO A 37 4.58 -6.35 4.58
N ALA A 38 3.37 -5.98 4.18
CA ALA A 38 2.39 -6.90 3.64
C ALA A 38 2.86 -7.42 2.28
N MET A 39 2.64 -8.71 2.06
CA MET A 39 3.02 -9.45 0.86
C MET A 39 1.86 -10.32 0.42
N GLY A 40 1.71 -10.53 -0.89
CA GLY A 40 0.69 -11.40 -1.47
C GLY A 40 1.30 -12.21 -2.62
N ASN A 41 0.98 -13.50 -2.65
CA ASN A 41 1.46 -14.48 -3.61
C ASN A 41 0.38 -15.54 -3.82
N SER A 42 0.47 -16.30 -4.91
CA SER A 42 -0.61 -17.19 -5.31
C SER A 42 -0.60 -18.55 -4.63
N ASP A 43 0.56 -18.95 -4.10
CA ASP A 43 0.80 -20.30 -3.56
C ASP A 43 0.32 -21.41 -4.52
N ALA A 44 0.57 -21.21 -5.82
CA ALA A 44 -0.03 -22.06 -6.85
C ALA A 44 0.58 -23.47 -6.85
N HIS A 45 -0.28 -24.47 -6.73
CA HIS A 45 0.07 -25.89 -6.86
C HIS A 45 -0.50 -26.52 -8.14
N LEU A 46 -1.31 -25.75 -8.89
CA LEU A 46 -1.95 -26.16 -10.13
C LEU A 46 -1.60 -25.18 -11.25
N ALA A 47 -1.60 -25.69 -12.48
CA ALA A 47 -1.40 -24.88 -13.67
C ALA A 47 -2.47 -23.77 -13.77
N GLY A 48 -2.05 -22.57 -14.19
CA GLY A 48 -2.94 -21.44 -14.42
C GLY A 48 -3.32 -20.61 -13.18
N GLN A 49 -2.80 -20.94 -11.99
CA GLN A 49 -3.06 -20.18 -10.76
C GLN A 49 -1.95 -19.20 -10.38
N LEU A 50 -0.81 -19.23 -11.08
CA LEU A 50 0.37 -18.41 -10.75
C LEU A 50 0.08 -16.91 -10.85
N GLY A 51 0.51 -16.14 -9.86
CA GLY A 51 0.44 -14.67 -9.83
C GLY A 51 -0.90 -14.09 -9.37
N ILE A 52 -1.78 -14.90 -8.78
CA ILE A 52 -3.09 -14.48 -8.26
C ILE A 52 -3.22 -14.87 -6.78
N PRO A 53 -3.07 -13.93 -5.83
CA PRO A 53 -2.58 -12.56 -6.01
C PRO A 53 -1.06 -12.52 -6.26
N HIS A 54 -0.53 -11.34 -6.58
CA HIS A 54 0.93 -11.11 -6.66
C HIS A 54 1.33 -9.81 -5.98
N THR A 55 2.63 -9.66 -5.75
CA THR A 55 3.22 -8.43 -5.20
C THR A 55 3.80 -7.58 -6.33
N VAL A 56 3.50 -6.28 -6.28
CA VAL A 56 4.07 -5.25 -7.16
C VAL A 56 5.09 -4.44 -6.37
N VAL A 57 6.32 -4.35 -6.86
CA VAL A 57 7.50 -3.85 -6.13
C VAL A 57 8.13 -2.69 -6.88
N ARG A 58 8.34 -1.56 -6.21
CA ARG A 58 9.10 -0.43 -6.75
C ARG A 58 10.56 -0.54 -6.36
N ALA A 59 11.39 -0.95 -7.31
CA ALA A 59 12.82 -1.15 -7.11
C ALA A 59 13.65 -0.30 -8.08
N THR A 60 14.94 -0.18 -7.79
CA THR A 60 15.92 0.53 -8.64
C THR A 60 16.40 -0.31 -9.82
N GLY A 61 16.10 -1.61 -9.81
CA GLY A 61 16.46 -2.59 -10.82
C GLY A 61 15.74 -3.92 -10.58
N PRO A 62 15.75 -4.83 -11.56
CA PRO A 62 15.12 -6.15 -11.46
C PRO A 62 16.00 -7.20 -10.75
N ASP A 63 17.21 -6.84 -10.34
CA ASP A 63 18.11 -7.78 -9.67
C ASP A 63 17.58 -8.16 -8.28
N PRO A 64 17.90 -9.38 -7.79
CA PRO A 64 17.40 -9.85 -6.50
C PRO A 64 17.72 -8.91 -5.33
N GLY A 65 18.90 -8.28 -5.33
CA GLY A 65 19.31 -7.36 -4.28
C GLY A 65 18.42 -6.12 -4.22
N ALA A 66 18.18 -5.48 -5.37
CA ALA A 66 17.30 -4.32 -5.48
C ALA A 66 15.84 -4.67 -5.11
N LEU A 67 15.35 -5.82 -5.56
CA LEU A 67 13.99 -6.29 -5.24
C LEU A 67 13.83 -6.57 -3.73
N LEU A 68 14.77 -7.31 -3.12
CA LEU A 68 14.72 -7.61 -1.69
C LEU A 68 14.87 -6.34 -0.83
N ALA A 69 15.71 -5.39 -1.25
CA ALA A 69 15.85 -4.11 -0.56
C ALA A 69 14.54 -3.30 -0.62
N ALA A 70 13.90 -3.24 -1.79
CA ALA A 70 12.61 -2.58 -1.97
C ALA A 70 11.49 -3.25 -1.16
N LEU A 71 11.43 -4.58 -1.18
CA LEU A 71 10.48 -5.36 -0.38
C LEU A 71 10.67 -5.12 1.12
N ARG A 72 11.92 -5.14 1.62
CA ARG A 72 12.23 -4.85 3.03
C ARG A 72 11.84 -3.43 3.44
N ALA A 73 11.99 -2.46 2.53
CA ALA A 73 11.53 -1.10 2.75
C ALA A 73 10.00 -0.94 2.63
N GLY A 74 9.29 -1.99 2.21
CA GLY A 74 7.86 -1.98 1.96
C GLY A 74 7.46 -1.12 0.78
N HIS A 75 8.34 -0.94 -0.19
CA HIS A 75 8.03 -0.30 -1.47
C HIS A 75 7.20 -1.24 -2.37
N SER A 76 6.11 -1.77 -1.85
CA SER A 76 5.30 -2.77 -2.53
C SER A 76 3.82 -2.73 -2.16
N TRP A 77 3.00 -3.29 -3.02
CA TRP A 77 1.57 -3.47 -2.81
C TRP A 77 1.13 -4.81 -3.43
N ILE A 78 -0.05 -5.27 -3.05
CA ILE A 78 -0.62 -6.56 -3.47
C ILE A 78 -1.71 -6.28 -4.50
N ALA A 79 -1.72 -7.02 -5.61
CA ALA A 79 -2.72 -6.96 -6.65
C ALA A 79 -3.41 -8.32 -6.82
N ALA A 80 -4.73 -8.32 -6.95
CA ALA A 80 -5.50 -9.53 -7.24
C ALA A 80 -5.36 -10.01 -8.69
N SER A 81 -4.99 -9.12 -9.63
CA SER A 81 -4.78 -9.48 -11.03
C SER A 81 -3.77 -8.56 -11.71
N ALA A 82 -3.19 -9.01 -12.83
CA ALA A 82 -2.25 -8.23 -13.62
C ALA A 82 -2.87 -6.99 -14.29
N GLY A 83 -4.21 -6.96 -14.42
CA GLY A 83 -4.94 -5.81 -14.99
C GLY A 83 -5.11 -4.64 -14.03
N ILE A 84 -4.77 -4.82 -12.75
CA ILE A 84 -4.88 -3.75 -11.74
C ILE A 84 -3.59 -2.96 -11.70
N ASP A 85 -3.72 -1.64 -11.83
CA ASP A 85 -2.63 -0.67 -11.69
C ASP A 85 -3.00 0.40 -10.67
N LEU A 86 -2.02 0.87 -9.90
CA LEU A 86 -2.26 1.77 -8.79
C LEU A 86 -1.07 2.71 -8.54
N SER A 87 -1.38 3.97 -8.24
CA SER A 87 -0.48 4.92 -7.60
C SER A 87 -1.05 5.38 -6.26
N PHE A 88 -0.19 5.48 -5.25
CA PHE A 88 -0.58 5.92 -3.92
C PHE A 88 0.53 6.74 -3.29
N ALA A 89 0.19 7.97 -2.88
CA ALA A 89 1.14 8.91 -2.32
C ALA A 89 0.48 9.89 -1.35
N ALA A 90 1.29 10.41 -0.44
CA ALA A 90 0.96 11.53 0.42
C ALA A 90 1.76 12.77 0.00
N HIS A 91 1.12 13.94 0.09
CA HIS A 91 1.67 15.22 -0.36
C HIS A 91 1.51 16.29 0.74
N ALA A 92 2.60 16.97 1.11
CA ALA A 92 2.55 18.09 2.05
C ALA A 92 3.73 19.05 1.81
N ALA A 93 3.46 20.37 1.76
CA ALA A 93 4.46 21.43 1.54
C ALA A 93 5.44 21.11 0.38
N GLY A 94 4.92 20.76 -0.79
CA GLY A 94 5.72 20.45 -1.98
C GLY A 94 6.50 19.13 -1.93
N ARG A 95 6.43 18.38 -0.81
CA ARG A 95 7.04 17.05 -0.69
C ARG A 95 6.02 15.96 -0.99
N THR A 96 6.53 14.85 -1.49
CA THR A 96 5.74 13.66 -1.82
C THR A 96 6.43 12.42 -1.25
N ALA A 97 5.64 11.51 -0.68
CA ALA A 97 6.10 10.17 -0.29
C ALA A 97 5.13 9.12 -0.84
N GLY A 98 5.65 8.10 -1.49
CA GLY A 98 4.90 6.96 -1.97
C GLY A 98 4.88 5.79 -0.99
N VAL A 99 4.30 4.67 -1.44
CA VAL A 99 4.24 3.40 -0.71
C VAL A 99 5.62 3.01 -0.12
N GLY A 100 5.65 2.77 1.19
CA GLY A 100 6.84 2.43 1.99
C GLY A 100 7.77 3.60 2.31
N GLU A 101 7.51 4.79 1.76
CA GLU A 101 8.30 6.01 2.06
C GLU A 101 7.73 6.77 3.27
N ARG A 102 8.54 7.73 3.76
CA ARG A 102 8.20 8.62 4.87
C ARG A 102 7.98 10.05 4.37
N LEU A 103 6.86 10.64 4.74
CA LEU A 103 6.61 12.07 4.61
C LEU A 103 6.83 12.76 5.96
N ALA A 104 7.97 13.44 6.11
CA ALA A 104 8.26 14.24 7.29
C ALA A 104 7.60 15.62 7.16
N ALA A 105 6.66 15.94 8.04
CA ALA A 105 5.93 17.21 8.07
C ALA A 105 5.67 17.64 9.52
N PRO A 106 5.43 18.94 9.80
CA PRO A 106 4.84 19.36 11.07
C PRO A 106 3.51 18.61 11.32
N GLY A 107 3.20 18.32 12.59
CA GLY A 107 2.04 17.50 12.96
C GLY A 107 0.68 18.10 12.55
N ASP A 108 0.59 19.41 12.53
CA ASP A 108 -0.60 20.19 12.15
C ASP A 108 -0.65 20.56 10.66
N LEU A 109 0.45 20.37 9.93
CA LEU A 109 0.51 20.71 8.51
C LEU A 109 -0.45 19.81 7.71
N PRO A 110 -1.37 20.39 6.91
CA PRO A 110 -2.25 19.62 6.05
C PRO A 110 -1.46 18.76 5.05
N CYS A 111 -1.90 17.51 4.94
CA CYS A 111 -1.38 16.50 4.03
C CYS A 111 -2.53 15.94 3.18
N THR A 112 -2.34 15.91 1.87
CA THR A 112 -3.27 15.26 0.94
C THR A 112 -2.76 13.86 0.61
N VAL A 113 -3.54 12.84 0.91
CA VAL A 113 -3.32 11.47 0.45
C VAL A 113 -4.11 11.27 -0.83
N ARG A 114 -3.45 10.75 -1.87
CA ARG A 114 -4.05 10.49 -3.18
C ARG A 114 -3.82 9.03 -3.58
N LEU A 115 -4.90 8.37 -3.96
CA LEU A 115 -4.91 7.07 -4.61
C LEU A 115 -5.44 7.25 -6.03
N THR A 116 -4.76 6.71 -7.04
CA THR A 116 -5.35 6.44 -8.35
C THR A 116 -5.30 4.96 -8.63
N VAL A 117 -6.41 4.35 -9.04
CA VAL A 117 -6.51 2.92 -9.35
C VAL A 117 -7.19 2.69 -10.70
N ARG A 118 -6.72 1.69 -11.44
CA ARG A 118 -7.28 1.21 -12.72
C ARG A 118 -7.49 -0.30 -12.64
N GLY A 119 -8.40 -0.82 -13.47
CA GLY A 119 -8.70 -2.26 -13.54
C GLY A 119 -9.65 -2.76 -12.44
N VAL A 120 -10.42 -1.87 -11.83
CA VAL A 120 -11.44 -2.18 -10.82
C VAL A 120 -12.75 -1.49 -11.23
N ASP A 121 -13.66 -2.25 -11.83
CA ASP A 121 -14.91 -1.74 -12.44
C ASP A 121 -16.04 -1.62 -11.42
N GLY A 122 -15.81 -0.79 -10.41
CA GLY A 122 -16.72 -0.59 -9.29
C GLY A 122 -16.29 -1.33 -8.02
N GLY A 123 -16.64 -0.75 -6.87
CA GLY A 123 -16.22 -1.27 -5.57
C GLY A 123 -16.00 -0.18 -4.52
N THR A 124 -15.07 -0.42 -3.61
CA THR A 124 -14.78 0.48 -2.48
C THR A 124 -13.28 0.71 -2.34
N VAL A 125 -12.88 1.95 -2.10
CA VAL A 125 -11.58 2.31 -1.53
C VAL A 125 -11.77 2.63 -0.06
N THR A 126 -10.95 2.06 0.80
CA THR A 126 -10.82 2.45 2.20
C THR A 126 -9.37 2.86 2.48
N LEU A 127 -9.18 4.05 3.05
CA LEU A 127 -7.90 4.49 3.58
C LEU A 127 -7.90 4.24 5.08
N HIS A 128 -6.86 3.57 5.56
CA HIS A 128 -6.71 3.17 6.96
C HIS A 128 -5.54 3.91 7.61
N ASP A 129 -5.77 4.35 8.84
CA ASP A 129 -4.74 4.82 9.77
C ASP A 129 -4.64 3.85 10.98
N GLU A 130 -3.90 4.24 12.01
CA GLU A 130 -3.72 3.45 13.23
C GLU A 130 -5.01 3.09 13.98
N ARG A 131 -6.10 3.86 13.77
CA ARG A 131 -7.42 3.63 14.38
C ARG A 131 -8.33 2.74 13.52
N GLY A 132 -7.93 2.44 12.29
CA GLY A 132 -8.71 1.64 11.34
C GLY A 132 -9.18 2.47 10.14
N PRO A 133 -10.38 2.20 9.59
CA PRO A 133 -10.92 2.95 8.45
C PRO A 133 -11.09 4.45 8.78
N ALA A 134 -10.34 5.31 8.10
CA ALA A 134 -10.36 6.76 8.30
C ALA A 134 -11.08 7.51 7.17
N HIS A 135 -11.04 6.97 5.96
CA HIS A 135 -11.76 7.51 4.81
C HIS A 135 -12.25 6.37 3.90
N ARG A 136 -13.43 6.56 3.28
CA ARG A 136 -14.03 5.57 2.38
C ARG A 136 -14.65 6.27 1.17
N ALA A 137 -14.43 5.70 -0.01
CA ALA A 137 -15.01 6.16 -1.27
C ALA A 137 -15.53 4.99 -2.10
N THR A 138 -16.59 5.23 -2.88
CA THR A 138 -17.14 4.24 -3.82
C THR A 138 -16.54 4.44 -5.21
N LEU A 139 -16.11 3.36 -5.85
CA LEU A 139 -15.71 3.35 -7.25
C LEU A 139 -16.95 3.04 -8.10
N ARG A 140 -17.15 3.77 -9.20
CA ARG A 140 -18.34 3.62 -10.07
C ARG A 140 -17.94 3.52 -11.53
N GLY A 141 -18.35 2.43 -12.17
CA GLY A 141 -18.07 2.18 -13.58
C GLY A 141 -16.60 1.80 -13.85
N ALA A 142 -16.30 1.65 -15.13
CA ALA A 142 -14.97 1.26 -15.58
C ALA A 142 -14.02 2.47 -15.69
N GLY A 143 -12.72 2.19 -15.71
CA GLY A 143 -11.68 3.18 -15.97
C GLY A 143 -10.80 3.50 -14.75
N ALA A 144 -10.22 4.70 -14.77
CA ALA A 144 -9.36 5.18 -13.68
C ALA A 144 -10.18 5.93 -12.64
N HIS A 145 -9.97 5.58 -11.37
CA HIS A 145 -10.59 6.25 -10.25
C HIS A 145 -9.52 6.93 -9.40
N THR A 146 -9.78 8.19 -9.02
CA THR A 146 -8.92 8.93 -8.09
C THR A 146 -9.68 9.25 -6.82
N VAL A 147 -9.08 8.92 -5.68
CA VAL A 147 -9.60 9.20 -4.34
C VAL A 147 -8.59 10.09 -3.62
N GLU A 148 -9.08 11.18 -3.04
CA GLU A 148 -8.27 12.11 -2.25
C GLU A 148 -8.83 12.25 -0.85
N TRP A 149 -7.94 12.34 0.13
CA TRP A 149 -8.29 12.56 1.53
C TRP A 149 -7.28 13.49 2.20
N GLY A 150 -7.79 14.45 2.97
CA GLY A 150 -6.98 15.34 3.79
C GLY A 150 -6.77 14.78 5.20
N THR A 151 -5.52 14.78 5.67
CA THR A 151 -5.11 14.43 7.04
C THR A 151 -3.91 15.28 7.45
N SER A 152 -3.24 14.94 8.56
CA SER A 152 -1.95 15.51 8.96
C SER A 152 -1.11 14.45 9.68
N ALA A 153 0.18 14.72 9.87
CA ALA A 153 1.07 13.79 10.58
C ALA A 153 0.77 13.67 12.09
N GLY A 154 -0.01 14.61 12.65
CA GLY A 154 -0.54 14.54 14.01
C GLY A 154 -1.87 13.80 14.12
N ALA A 155 -2.61 13.64 13.01
CA ALA A 155 -3.90 12.95 12.97
C ALA A 155 -3.78 11.48 12.54
N SER A 156 -2.75 11.14 11.76
CA SER A 156 -2.45 9.79 11.29
C SER A 156 -0.94 9.57 11.25
N GLY A 157 -0.45 8.50 11.88
CA GLY A 157 0.98 8.12 11.85
C GLY A 157 1.37 7.34 10.60
N PHE A 158 0.38 6.76 9.91
CA PHE A 158 0.54 6.18 8.59
C PHE A 158 -0.79 6.21 7.85
N VAL A 159 -0.75 6.02 6.53
CA VAL A 159 -1.94 5.74 5.73
C VAL A 159 -1.68 4.58 4.80
N ARG A 160 -2.59 3.60 4.74
CA ARG A 160 -2.60 2.54 3.73
C ARG A 160 -3.95 2.49 3.02
N ALA A 161 -3.95 2.18 1.74
CA ALA A 161 -5.14 1.95 0.94
C ALA A 161 -5.48 0.45 0.83
N GLU A 162 -6.75 0.12 1.02
CA GLU A 162 -7.39 -1.15 0.65
C GLU A 162 -8.44 -0.87 -0.43
N VAL A 163 -8.39 -1.63 -1.53
CA VAL A 163 -9.37 -1.57 -2.62
C VAL A 163 -10.10 -2.90 -2.68
N ARG A 164 -11.43 -2.85 -2.68
CA ARG A 164 -12.30 -4.01 -2.89
C ARG A 164 -13.13 -3.83 -4.14
N ASP A 165 -13.35 -4.93 -4.86
CA ASP A 165 -14.24 -4.95 -6.03
C ASP A 165 -15.72 -4.86 -5.62
N ALA A 166 -16.62 -4.91 -6.61
CA ALA A 166 -18.07 -4.85 -6.41
C ALA A 166 -18.62 -6.00 -5.55
N ASP A 167 -17.97 -7.16 -5.55
CA ASP A 167 -18.32 -8.33 -4.75
C ASP A 167 -17.68 -8.30 -3.35
N GLY A 168 -16.90 -7.26 -3.04
CA GLY A 168 -16.21 -7.11 -1.78
C GLY A 168 -14.94 -7.93 -1.66
N ARG A 169 -14.41 -8.54 -2.73
CA ARG A 169 -13.11 -9.21 -2.71
C ARG A 169 -11.99 -8.18 -2.77
N MET A 170 -10.85 -8.47 -2.12
CA MET A 170 -9.69 -7.57 -2.17
C MET A 170 -9.15 -7.51 -3.60
N ALA A 171 -9.15 -6.31 -4.19
CA ALA A 171 -8.56 -6.04 -5.50
C ALA A 171 -7.11 -5.55 -5.36
N ALA A 172 -6.83 -4.70 -4.36
CA ALA A 172 -5.48 -4.25 -4.05
C ALA A 172 -5.31 -3.89 -2.57
N LEU A 173 -4.08 -4.04 -2.06
CA LEU A 173 -3.69 -3.59 -0.72
C LEU A 173 -2.28 -3.00 -0.75
N THR A 174 -2.12 -1.76 -0.29
CA THR A 174 -0.81 -1.10 -0.24
C THR A 174 -0.09 -1.31 1.08
N ASN A 175 1.24 -1.37 1.04
CA ASN A 175 2.03 -1.02 2.22
C ASN A 175 1.84 0.48 2.55
N PRO A 176 2.03 0.88 3.82
CA PRO A 176 1.70 2.24 4.24
C PRO A 176 2.64 3.29 3.63
N VAL A 177 2.13 4.50 3.47
CA VAL A 177 2.93 5.73 3.50
C VAL A 177 3.02 6.18 4.95
N LEU A 178 4.22 6.39 5.44
CA LEU A 178 4.44 6.79 6.84
C LEU A 178 4.38 8.31 6.94
N LEU A 179 3.56 8.83 7.86
CA LEU A 179 3.45 10.26 8.12
C LEU A 179 4.10 10.54 9.46
N THR A 180 5.23 11.25 9.45
CA THR A 180 6.00 11.49 10.67
C THR A 180 5.96 12.95 11.01
N GLY A 181 5.36 13.28 12.16
CA GLY A 181 5.49 14.58 12.79
C GLY A 181 6.95 14.82 13.12
N ARG A 182 7.58 15.85 12.56
CA ARG A 182 8.85 16.31 13.12
C ARG A 182 8.53 16.88 14.49
N VAL A 183 8.95 16.20 15.56
CA VAL A 183 9.04 16.88 16.86
C VAL A 183 10.11 17.96 16.66
N PRO A 184 9.82 19.24 16.95
CA PRO A 184 10.83 20.29 16.91
C PRO A 184 12.04 19.94 17.78
#